data_AF-A0A8J2X7V1-F1
#
_entry.id   AF-A0A8J2X7V1-F1
#
_cell.length_a   1.000
_cell.length_b   1.000
_cell.length_c   1.000
_cell.angle_alpha   90.00
_cell.angle_beta   90.00
_cell.angle_gamma   90.00
#
_symmetry.space_group_name_H-M   'P 1'
#
loop_
_entity.id
_entity.type
_entity.pdbx_description
1 polymer ?
#
loop_
_entity_poly.entity_id
_entity_poly.type
_entity_poly.pdbx_seq_one_letter_code
_entity_poly.pdbx_strand_id
1 'polypeptide(L)'
;MHTKSILSISLGVFLSLSNVVWAGYVPPAKQEPPSDYSSSTGIRSGCPNQEINSEMLVILAPQTYVGETTSVRPQFTWWTAVPSDLDFRLFEFTANGQVKQKGNPISIKSSAGINQLSLPTEHPPLTVGQKYLWQVALRCPNGNYVLERAEFKVVTAPSNINPNLNSSEKVKQYAQDGFWYDALSESLQESSGKLGKLGSDLISSLAMSENLLISAL
;
A
#
# COMPACT_ATOMS: atom_id res chain seq x y z
N MET A 1 73.90 -24.66 -18.06
CA MET A 1 72.62 -25.23 -18.55
C MET A 1 71.50 -24.55 -17.77
N HIS A 2 70.68 -23.76 -18.45
CA HIS A 2 69.67 -22.87 -17.84
C HIS A 2 68.38 -23.61 -17.50
N THR A 3 67.97 -23.57 -16.24
CA THR A 3 66.65 -23.97 -15.75
C THR A 3 65.65 -22.84 -16.02
N LYS A 4 64.62 -23.08 -16.84
CA LYS A 4 63.50 -22.16 -17.04
C LYS A 4 62.38 -22.54 -16.07
N SER A 5 62.09 -21.67 -15.12
CA SER A 5 60.90 -21.75 -14.27
C SER A 5 59.77 -20.97 -14.93
N ILE A 6 58.66 -21.64 -15.24
CA ILE A 6 57.46 -21.01 -15.81
C ILE A 6 56.49 -20.76 -14.67
N LEU A 7 56.37 -19.50 -14.25
CA LEU A 7 55.29 -19.05 -13.36
C LEU A 7 53.98 -19.03 -14.14
N SER A 8 53.06 -19.93 -13.81
CA SER A 8 51.67 -19.91 -14.30
C SER A 8 50.84 -19.00 -13.39
N ILE A 9 50.33 -17.91 -13.93
CA ILE A 9 49.46 -16.95 -13.24
C ILE A 9 48.01 -17.41 -13.44
N SER A 10 47.40 -17.98 -12.41
CA SER A 10 45.97 -18.29 -12.39
C SER A 10 45.16 -17.02 -12.14
N LEU A 11 44.57 -16.47 -13.21
CA LEU A 11 43.66 -15.33 -13.14
C LEU A 11 42.28 -15.81 -12.67
N GLY A 12 42.01 -15.72 -11.36
CA GLY A 12 40.71 -16.01 -10.78
C GLY A 12 39.72 -14.88 -11.04
N VAL A 13 38.81 -15.06 -12.00
CA VAL A 13 37.66 -14.17 -12.21
C VAL A 13 36.62 -14.46 -11.13
N PHE A 14 36.60 -13.67 -10.06
CA PHE A 14 35.49 -13.65 -9.10
C PHE A 14 34.35 -12.80 -9.68
N LEU A 15 33.43 -13.45 -10.39
CA LEU A 15 32.12 -12.87 -10.71
C LEU A 15 31.24 -12.95 -9.46
N SER A 16 31.34 -11.96 -8.59
CA SER A 16 30.39 -11.75 -7.50
C SER A 16 29.10 -11.16 -8.07
N LEU A 17 28.22 -12.02 -8.60
CA LEU A 17 26.81 -11.67 -8.82
C LEU A 17 26.15 -11.53 -7.44
N SER A 18 26.27 -10.36 -6.83
CA SER A 18 25.41 -10.00 -5.70
C SER A 18 24.00 -9.84 -6.28
N ASN A 19 23.23 -10.92 -6.32
CA ASN A 19 21.80 -10.79 -6.46
C ASN A 19 21.35 -9.98 -5.24
N VAL A 20 21.05 -8.69 -5.43
CA VAL A 20 20.28 -7.94 -4.45
C VAL A 20 18.94 -8.65 -4.41
N VAL A 21 18.80 -9.59 -3.48
CA VAL A 21 17.53 -10.26 -3.21
C VAL A 21 16.58 -9.14 -2.80
N TRP A 22 15.57 -8.91 -3.62
CA TRP A 22 14.54 -7.95 -3.28
C TRP A 22 13.84 -8.44 -2.01
N ALA A 23 13.99 -7.68 -0.93
CA ALA A 23 13.42 -8.02 0.37
C ALA A 23 11.92 -7.66 0.50
N GLY A 24 11.29 -7.21 -0.59
CA GLY A 24 9.91 -6.73 -0.58
C GLY A 24 9.81 -5.26 -0.23
N TYR A 25 8.76 -4.92 0.52
CA TYR A 25 8.49 -3.60 1.05
C TYR A 25 9.24 -3.36 2.37
N VAL A 26 9.81 -2.16 2.51
CA VAL A 26 10.51 -1.71 3.72
C VAL A 26 9.69 -0.58 4.34
N PRO A 27 9.03 -0.80 5.49
CA PRO A 27 8.32 0.26 6.17
C PRO A 27 9.25 1.43 6.53
N PRO A 28 8.75 2.69 6.55
CA PRO A 28 9.55 3.84 6.97
C PRO A 28 10.18 3.62 8.35
N ALA A 29 11.46 3.96 8.52
CA ALA A 29 12.18 3.74 9.78
C ALA A 29 11.59 4.52 10.97
N LYS A 30 10.96 5.66 10.70
CA LYS A 30 10.22 6.46 11.69
C LYS A 30 8.74 6.37 11.38
N GLN A 31 8.05 5.45 12.05
CA GLN A 31 6.63 5.24 11.87
C GLN A 31 5.82 6.13 12.81
N GLU A 32 4.84 6.83 12.27
CA GLU A 32 3.76 7.42 13.06
C GLU A 32 2.72 6.31 13.32
N PRO A 33 2.40 5.97 14.58
CA PRO A 33 1.32 5.03 14.85
C PRO A 33 -0.01 5.63 14.38
N PRO A 34 -0.95 4.81 13.87
CA PRO A 34 -2.24 5.31 13.46
C PRO A 34 -3.04 5.73 14.70
N SER A 35 -3.97 6.66 14.52
CA SER A 35 -4.92 7.02 15.57
C SER A 35 -6.05 5.99 15.69
N ASP A 36 -6.87 6.13 16.74
CA ASP A 36 -8.06 5.30 16.94
C ASP A 36 -9.07 5.38 15.78
N TYR A 37 -8.99 6.40 14.92
CA TYR A 37 -9.80 6.49 13.70
C TYR A 37 -9.51 5.39 12.68
N SER A 38 -8.28 4.85 12.68
CA SER A 38 -7.88 3.71 11.83
C SER A 38 -8.22 2.38 12.47
N SER A 39 -8.54 2.33 13.76
CA SER A 39 -8.89 1.08 14.39
C SER A 39 -10.14 0.49 13.71
N SER A 40 -10.01 -0.71 13.15
CA SER A 40 -11.13 -1.51 12.62
C SER A 40 -12.03 -2.05 13.75
N THR A 41 -12.04 -1.40 14.92
CA THR A 41 -12.87 -1.78 16.07
C THR A 41 -14.36 -1.47 15.87
N GLY A 42 -14.73 -0.88 14.74
CA GLY A 42 -16.10 -0.50 14.42
C GLY A 42 -16.89 -1.57 13.68
N ILE A 43 -17.12 -2.75 14.26
CA ILE A 43 -18.34 -3.52 13.97
C ILE A 43 -19.50 -2.68 14.49
N ARG A 44 -19.91 -1.64 13.75
CA ARG A 44 -21.11 -0.89 14.13
C ARG A 44 -22.39 -1.68 13.90
N SER A 45 -22.27 -2.79 13.17
CA SER A 45 -23.25 -3.85 12.99
C SER A 45 -22.73 -4.70 11.82
N GLY A 46 -22.07 -5.83 12.03
CA GLY A 46 -21.69 -6.72 10.90
C GLY A 46 -22.92 -7.12 10.08
N CYS A 47 -22.77 -7.75 8.91
CA CYS A 47 -23.92 -8.33 8.23
C CYS A 47 -24.36 -9.59 9.02
N PRO A 48 -25.43 -9.57 9.85
CA PRO A 48 -25.81 -10.71 10.66
C PRO A 48 -26.49 -11.73 9.76
N ASN A 49 -26.17 -13.01 9.94
CA ASN A 49 -26.78 -14.15 9.22
C ASN A 49 -26.51 -14.21 7.71
N GLN A 50 -25.46 -13.54 7.23
CA GLN A 50 -24.92 -13.76 5.89
C GLN A 50 -23.45 -14.18 6.02
N GLU A 51 -22.94 -14.93 5.05
CA GLU A 51 -21.51 -15.25 4.94
C GLU A 51 -20.61 -14.00 4.89
N ILE A 52 -21.21 -12.80 4.81
CA ILE A 52 -20.53 -11.50 4.77
C ILE A 52 -19.98 -11.12 6.15
N ASN A 53 -18.74 -11.54 6.39
CA ASN A 53 -17.93 -11.16 7.55
C ASN A 53 -16.89 -10.07 7.17
N SER A 54 -16.07 -9.65 8.15
CA SER A 54 -14.97 -8.69 7.93
C SER A 54 -13.90 -9.20 6.96
N GLU A 55 -13.84 -10.51 6.69
CA GLU A 55 -12.89 -11.09 5.74
C GLU A 55 -13.34 -10.88 4.29
N MET A 56 -14.57 -10.43 4.04
CA MET A 56 -15.06 -10.16 2.68
C MET A 56 -14.60 -8.83 2.06
N LEU A 57 -14.05 -7.93 2.88
CA LEU A 57 -13.52 -6.64 2.46
C LEU A 57 -12.21 -6.40 3.19
N VAL A 58 -11.12 -6.27 2.44
CA VAL A 58 -9.79 -6.02 3.00
C VAL A 58 -9.16 -4.86 2.26
N ILE A 59 -8.77 -3.80 2.97
CA ILE A 59 -7.97 -2.74 2.36
C ILE A 59 -6.51 -3.15 2.27
N LEU A 60 -5.85 -2.76 1.17
CA LEU A 60 -4.45 -3.07 0.93
C LEU A 60 -3.61 -1.85 1.29
N ALA A 61 -3.58 -1.56 2.58
CA ALA A 61 -2.84 -0.45 3.17
C ALA A 61 -2.29 -0.80 4.55
N PRO A 62 -1.22 -0.12 5.01
CA PRO A 62 -0.71 -0.27 6.35
C PRO A 62 -1.81 -0.04 7.41
N GLN A 63 -1.87 -0.94 8.37
CA GLN A 63 -2.79 -0.96 9.49
C GLN A 63 -2.10 -0.59 10.81
N THR A 64 -0.79 -0.80 10.94
CA THR A 64 -0.04 -0.58 12.20
C THR A 64 0.72 0.74 12.24
N TYR A 65 0.75 1.49 11.13
CA TYR A 65 1.36 2.81 11.00
C TYR A 65 0.68 3.64 9.90
N VAL A 66 0.90 4.95 9.91
CA VAL A 66 0.43 5.86 8.86
C VAL A 66 1.26 5.65 7.60
N GLY A 67 0.63 5.14 6.53
CA GLY A 67 1.31 4.93 5.25
C GLY A 67 1.68 6.25 4.55
N GLU A 68 2.70 6.25 3.71
CA GLU A 68 3.12 7.45 2.98
C GLU A 68 2.91 7.32 1.48
N THR A 69 2.64 8.45 0.84
CA THR A 69 2.58 8.55 -0.63
C THR A 69 3.17 9.85 -1.14
N THR A 70 3.83 9.80 -2.29
CA THR A 70 4.31 11.01 -2.97
C THR A 70 3.27 11.59 -3.93
N SER A 71 2.23 10.82 -4.25
CA SER A 71 1.17 11.22 -5.16
C SER A 71 0.13 12.12 -4.48
N VAL A 72 -0.16 13.26 -5.10
CA VAL A 72 -1.31 14.12 -4.73
C VAL A 72 -2.66 13.55 -5.21
N ARG A 73 -2.64 12.44 -5.94
CA ARG A 73 -3.82 11.66 -6.37
C ARG A 73 -3.50 10.18 -6.22
N PRO A 74 -3.37 9.67 -4.98
CA PRO A 74 -3.02 8.29 -4.76
C PRO A 74 -4.13 7.37 -5.27
N GLN A 75 -3.74 6.13 -5.58
CA GLN A 75 -4.65 5.05 -5.86
C GLN A 75 -4.92 4.28 -4.56
N PHE A 76 -6.20 4.14 -4.21
CA PHE A 76 -6.65 3.34 -3.08
C PHE A 76 -7.04 1.96 -3.57
N THR A 77 -6.57 0.92 -2.88
CA THR A 77 -6.74 -0.47 -3.33
C THR A 77 -7.31 -1.31 -2.21
N TRP A 78 -8.29 -2.15 -2.55
CA TRP A 78 -8.89 -3.11 -1.64
C TRP A 78 -9.20 -4.41 -2.38
N TRP A 79 -9.39 -5.48 -1.63
CA TRP A 79 -9.87 -6.76 -2.10
C TRP A 79 -11.30 -6.99 -1.62
N THR A 80 -12.17 -7.54 -2.48
CA THR A 80 -13.50 -8.02 -2.09
C THR A 80 -13.72 -9.46 -2.52
N ALA A 81 -14.30 -10.28 -1.65
CA ALA A 81 -14.57 -11.70 -1.94
C ALA A 81 -15.61 -11.89 -3.06
N VAL A 82 -16.65 -11.06 -3.06
CA VAL A 82 -17.77 -11.13 -4.00
C VAL A 82 -18.12 -9.73 -4.52
N PRO A 83 -18.76 -9.60 -5.70
CA PRO A 83 -19.20 -8.31 -6.19
C PRO A 83 -20.15 -7.64 -5.18
N SER A 84 -19.88 -6.38 -4.85
CA SER A 84 -20.52 -5.70 -3.73
C SER A 84 -20.69 -4.19 -3.98
N ASP A 85 -21.70 -3.61 -3.35
CA ASP A 85 -21.88 -2.15 -3.33
C ASP A 85 -21.09 -1.55 -2.17
N LEU A 86 -20.14 -0.67 -2.49
CA LEU A 86 -19.29 0.01 -1.52
C LEU A 86 -19.51 1.52 -1.55
N ASP A 87 -19.29 2.18 -0.42
CA ASP A 87 -19.06 3.62 -0.37
C ASP A 87 -17.60 3.90 0.00
N PHE A 88 -16.92 4.69 -0.82
CA PHE A 88 -15.62 5.26 -0.49
C PHE A 88 -15.80 6.65 0.12
N ARG A 89 -15.02 6.94 1.16
CA ARG A 89 -14.94 8.27 1.78
C ARG A 89 -13.50 8.63 2.07
N LEU A 90 -13.19 9.91 1.88
CA LEU A 90 -11.92 10.51 2.23
C LEU A 90 -12.15 11.54 3.33
N PHE A 91 -11.24 11.60 4.29
CA PHE A 91 -11.24 12.58 5.37
C PHE A 91 -9.84 13.22 5.49
N GLU A 92 -9.81 14.48 5.89
CA GLU A 92 -8.59 15.20 6.25
C GLU A 92 -8.51 15.36 7.77
N PHE A 93 -7.30 15.22 8.32
CA PHE A 93 -7.06 15.55 9.72
C PHE A 93 -6.90 17.05 9.89
N THR A 94 -7.65 17.62 10.80
CA THR A 94 -7.49 19.01 11.22
C THR A 94 -6.36 19.13 12.24
N ALA A 95 -5.90 20.35 12.52
CA ALA A 95 -4.78 20.60 13.43
C ALA A 95 -5.01 20.10 14.88
N ASN A 96 -6.27 19.88 15.28
CA ASN A 96 -6.62 19.34 16.60
C ASN A 96 -6.72 17.80 16.61
N GLY A 97 -6.37 17.11 15.51
CA GLY A 97 -6.44 15.66 15.39
C GLY A 97 -7.83 15.10 15.02
N GLN A 98 -8.85 15.95 14.83
CA GLN A 98 -10.17 15.49 14.38
C GLN A 98 -10.21 15.30 12.86
N VAL A 99 -11.00 14.33 12.41
CA VAL A 99 -11.23 14.07 10.99
C VAL A 99 -12.43 14.88 10.46
N LYS A 100 -12.27 15.46 9.27
CA LYS A 100 -13.33 16.14 8.53
C LYS A 100 -13.46 15.49 7.16
N GLN A 101 -14.68 15.19 6.72
CA GLN A 101 -14.87 14.61 5.40
C GLN A 101 -14.41 15.58 4.31
N LYS A 102 -13.65 15.06 3.36
CA LYS A 102 -13.13 15.78 2.20
C LYS A 102 -13.84 15.26 0.95
N GLY A 103 -14.61 16.14 0.33
CA GLY A 103 -15.44 15.78 -0.84
C GLY A 103 -16.69 14.98 -0.48
N ASN A 104 -17.40 14.57 -1.52
CA ASN A 104 -18.60 13.73 -1.40
C ASN A 104 -18.23 12.25 -1.35
N PRO A 105 -19.04 11.39 -0.69
CA PRO A 105 -18.86 9.94 -0.79
C PRO A 105 -18.98 9.48 -2.24
N ILE A 106 -18.19 8.46 -2.60
CA ILE A 106 -18.19 7.86 -3.94
C ILE A 106 -18.80 6.47 -3.82
N SER A 107 -19.93 6.23 -4.47
CA SER A 107 -20.52 4.89 -4.53
C SER A 107 -19.87 4.07 -5.63
N ILE A 108 -19.49 2.83 -5.30
CA ILE A 108 -18.67 1.95 -6.14
C ILE A 108 -19.36 0.60 -6.28
N LYS A 109 -19.45 0.11 -7.51
CA LYS A 109 -19.80 -1.29 -7.80
C LYS A 109 -18.50 -2.09 -7.84
N SER A 110 -18.13 -2.70 -6.72
CA SER A 110 -16.90 -3.49 -6.58
C SER A 110 -17.07 -4.85 -7.24
N SER A 111 -16.03 -5.33 -7.92
CA SER A 111 -15.96 -6.70 -8.45
C SER A 111 -15.28 -7.66 -7.47
N ALA A 112 -15.47 -8.97 -7.61
CA ALA A 112 -14.66 -9.92 -6.84
C ALA A 112 -13.17 -9.79 -7.21
N GLY A 113 -12.28 -9.83 -6.20
CA GLY A 113 -10.85 -9.65 -6.37
C GLY A 113 -10.37 -8.23 -6.02
N ILE A 114 -9.29 -7.81 -6.67
CA ILE A 114 -8.63 -6.51 -6.45
C ILE A 114 -9.41 -5.41 -7.15
N ASN A 115 -9.70 -4.34 -6.40
CA ASN A 115 -10.37 -3.14 -6.89
C ASN A 115 -9.51 -1.92 -6.55
N GLN A 116 -9.62 -0.90 -7.39
CA GLN A 116 -8.81 0.31 -7.33
C GLN A 116 -9.69 1.54 -7.49
N LEU A 117 -9.36 2.61 -6.79
CA LEU A 117 -9.97 3.91 -6.96
C LEU A 117 -8.90 5.00 -6.95
N SER A 118 -8.85 5.79 -8.02
CA SER A 118 -8.21 7.10 -8.00
C SER A 118 -9.27 8.16 -7.79
N LEU A 119 -8.94 9.23 -7.06
CA LEU A 119 -9.88 10.35 -6.88
C LEU A 119 -10.22 10.95 -8.25
N PRO A 120 -11.51 11.20 -8.54
CA PRO A 120 -11.93 11.83 -9.78
C PRO A 120 -11.22 13.15 -10.02
N THR A 121 -11.06 13.54 -11.29
CA THR A 121 -10.30 14.72 -11.69
C THR A 121 -10.87 16.03 -11.11
N GLU A 122 -12.19 16.08 -10.94
CA GLU A 122 -12.95 17.16 -10.32
C GLU A 122 -12.71 17.28 -8.81
N HIS A 123 -12.25 16.21 -8.15
CA HIS A 123 -11.79 16.30 -6.78
C HIS A 123 -10.45 17.06 -6.75
N PRO A 124 -10.28 18.10 -5.92
CA PRO A 124 -9.01 18.80 -5.80
C PRO A 124 -7.85 17.84 -5.46
N PRO A 125 -6.65 18.06 -5.99
CA PRO A 125 -5.46 17.32 -5.56
C PRO A 125 -5.27 17.41 -4.05
N LEU A 126 -4.70 16.35 -3.47
CA LEU A 126 -4.36 16.32 -2.06
C LEU A 126 -3.15 17.21 -1.77
N THR A 127 -3.14 17.81 -0.59
CA THR A 127 -2.08 18.70 -0.13
C THR A 127 -0.89 17.93 0.41
N VAL A 128 0.31 18.23 -0.08
CA VAL A 128 1.58 17.73 0.48
C VAL A 128 1.74 18.18 1.93
N GLY A 129 2.19 17.28 2.80
CA GLY A 129 2.34 17.47 4.24
C GLY A 129 1.07 17.16 5.06
N GLN A 130 -0.07 16.98 4.40
CA GLN A 130 -1.35 16.72 5.06
C GLN A 130 -1.57 15.23 5.32
N LYS A 131 -2.10 14.92 6.51
CA LYS A 131 -2.58 13.57 6.89
C LYS A 131 -4.06 13.40 6.55
N TYR A 132 -4.41 12.22 6.06
CA TYR A 132 -5.75 11.84 5.63
C TYR A 132 -6.12 10.47 6.19
N LEU A 133 -7.42 10.18 6.18
CA LEU A 133 -8.01 8.88 6.46
C LEU A 133 -8.87 8.51 5.26
N TRP A 134 -8.69 7.33 4.70
CA TRP A 134 -9.61 6.81 3.69
C TRP A 134 -10.39 5.63 4.27
N GLN A 135 -11.60 5.46 3.78
CA GLN A 135 -12.54 4.43 4.23
C GLN A 135 -13.23 3.80 3.03
N VAL A 136 -13.37 2.48 3.06
CA VAL A 136 -14.33 1.75 2.22
C VAL A 136 -15.35 1.06 3.12
N ALA A 137 -16.61 1.17 2.71
CA ALA A 137 -17.74 0.67 3.47
C ALA A 137 -18.59 -0.26 2.60
N LEU A 138 -18.61 -1.55 2.90
CA LEU A 138 -19.51 -2.50 2.25
C LEU A 138 -20.90 -2.37 2.81
N ARG A 139 -21.89 -2.16 1.93
CA ARG A 139 -23.30 -2.04 2.32
C ARG A 139 -23.96 -3.41 2.36
N CYS A 140 -24.40 -3.83 3.56
CA CYS A 140 -25.20 -5.03 3.73
C CYS A 140 -26.65 -4.77 3.27
N PRO A 141 -27.38 -5.79 2.76
CA PRO A 141 -28.79 -5.66 2.39
C PRO A 141 -29.73 -5.17 3.50
N ASN A 142 -29.39 -5.43 4.76
CA ASN A 142 -30.16 -5.02 5.93
C ASN A 142 -29.86 -3.58 6.41
N GLY A 143 -29.05 -2.82 5.65
CA GLY A 143 -28.67 -1.43 5.99
C GLY A 143 -27.44 -1.30 6.89
N ASN A 144 -26.84 -2.41 7.30
CA ASN A 144 -25.58 -2.45 8.04
C ASN A 144 -24.36 -2.21 7.15
N TYR A 145 -23.19 -2.01 7.77
CA TYR A 145 -21.93 -1.83 7.05
C TYR A 145 -20.77 -2.61 7.66
N VAL A 146 -19.91 -3.14 6.78
CA VAL A 146 -18.54 -3.57 7.11
C VAL A 146 -17.59 -2.45 6.67
N LEU A 147 -16.73 -1.99 7.58
CA LEU A 147 -15.93 -0.77 7.40
C LEU A 147 -14.45 -1.09 7.54
N GLU A 148 -13.66 -0.68 6.55
CA GLU A 148 -12.21 -0.75 6.59
C GLU A 148 -11.62 0.64 6.39
N ARG A 149 -10.52 0.95 7.11
CA ARG A 149 -9.93 2.29 7.15
C ARG A 149 -8.42 2.28 7.29
N ALA A 150 -7.75 3.22 6.64
CA ALA A 150 -6.33 3.47 6.91
C ALA A 150 -5.99 4.96 6.83
N GLU A 151 -5.05 5.34 7.69
CA GLU A 151 -4.40 6.64 7.66
C GLU A 151 -3.27 6.67 6.63
N PHE A 152 -3.10 7.82 5.98
CA PHE A 152 -1.94 8.06 5.15
C PHE A 152 -1.55 9.54 5.12
N LYS A 153 -0.31 9.80 4.71
CA LYS A 153 0.23 11.13 4.54
C LYS A 153 0.74 11.33 3.13
N VAL A 154 0.41 12.48 2.54
CA VAL A 154 1.05 12.92 1.30
C VAL A 154 2.36 13.61 1.67
N VAL A 155 3.48 13.13 1.14
CA VAL A 155 4.82 13.65 1.43
C VAL A 155 5.47 14.20 0.17
N THR A 156 6.51 15.00 0.34
CA THR A 156 7.26 15.54 -0.79
C THR A 156 7.95 14.40 -1.52
N ALA A 157 7.74 14.31 -2.84
CA ALA A 157 8.46 13.36 -3.68
C ALA A 157 9.97 13.59 -3.54
N PRO A 158 10.76 12.58 -3.14
CA PRO A 158 12.18 12.76 -2.97
C PRO A 158 12.88 12.86 -4.34
N SER A 159 13.97 13.63 -4.40
CA SER A 159 14.70 13.92 -5.63
C SER A 159 15.47 12.72 -6.20
N ASN A 160 15.54 11.62 -5.46
CA ASN A 160 16.21 10.38 -5.86
C ASN A 160 15.35 9.49 -6.76
N ILE A 161 14.04 9.76 -6.93
CA ILE A 161 13.19 8.98 -7.82
C ILE A 161 13.61 9.25 -9.26
N ASN A 162 14.23 8.27 -9.90
CA ASN A 162 14.68 8.40 -11.28
C ASN A 162 13.48 8.20 -12.23
N PRO A 163 13.09 9.23 -13.01
CA PRO A 163 11.90 9.13 -13.87
C PRO A 163 12.06 8.12 -15.00
N ASN A 164 13.30 7.76 -15.35
CA ASN A 164 13.65 6.85 -16.46
C ASN A 164 13.62 5.37 -16.08
N LEU A 165 13.33 5.05 -14.82
CA LEU A 165 13.19 3.65 -14.39
C LEU A 165 12.01 2.97 -15.08
N ASN A 166 12.17 1.68 -15.36
CA ASN A 166 11.04 0.85 -15.77
C ASN A 166 10.09 0.59 -14.57
N SER A 167 8.89 0.08 -14.84
CA SER A 167 7.88 -0.11 -13.78
C SER A 167 8.37 -1.01 -12.64
N SER A 168 9.04 -2.13 -12.91
CA SER A 168 9.56 -3.00 -11.86
C SER A 168 10.60 -2.32 -10.97
N GLU A 169 11.47 -1.50 -11.57
CA GLU A 169 12.46 -0.70 -10.85
C GLU A 169 11.80 0.38 -10.00
N LYS A 170 10.77 1.06 -10.52
CA LYS A 170 9.98 2.04 -9.77
C LYS A 170 9.28 1.41 -8.58
N VAL A 171 8.65 0.25 -8.77
CA VAL A 171 8.02 -0.51 -7.67
C VAL A 171 9.03 -0.77 -6.57
N LYS A 172 10.21 -1.29 -6.91
CA LYS A 172 11.27 -1.59 -5.93
C LYS A 172 11.75 -0.33 -5.22
N GLN A 173 11.96 0.76 -5.95
CA GLN A 173 12.40 2.02 -5.36
C GLN A 173 11.36 2.57 -4.37
N TYR A 174 10.10 2.71 -4.79
CA TYR A 174 9.03 3.17 -3.89
C TYR A 174 8.88 2.27 -2.67
N ALA A 175 9.00 0.95 -2.85
CA ALA A 175 8.89 -0.02 -1.77
C ALA A 175 10.07 0.05 -0.77
N GLN A 176 11.28 0.34 -1.25
CA GLN A 176 12.47 0.53 -0.41
C GLN A 176 12.46 1.86 0.32
N ASP A 177 11.89 2.90 -0.30
CA ASP A 177 11.77 4.23 0.28
C ASP A 177 10.53 4.37 1.21
N GLY A 178 9.70 3.33 1.34
CA GLY A 178 8.55 3.29 2.25
C GLY A 178 7.27 3.94 1.71
N PHE A 179 7.19 4.23 0.42
CA PHE A 179 6.02 4.82 -0.24
C PHE A 179 5.04 3.73 -0.69
N TRP A 180 4.33 3.15 0.27
CA TRP A 180 3.43 2.00 0.04
C TRP A 180 2.46 2.20 -1.12
N TYR A 181 1.73 3.32 -1.13
CA TYR A 181 0.67 3.56 -2.12
C TYR A 181 1.24 3.70 -3.53
N ASP A 182 2.41 4.34 -3.68
CA ASP A 182 3.11 4.51 -4.95
C ASP A 182 3.64 3.15 -5.46
N ALA A 183 4.25 2.35 -4.57
CA ALA A 183 4.75 1.01 -4.89
C ALA A 183 3.63 0.07 -5.35
N LEU A 184 2.52 0.03 -4.60
CA LEU A 184 1.39 -0.82 -4.92
C LEU A 184 0.74 -0.38 -6.24
N SER A 185 0.48 0.92 -6.43
CA SER A 185 -0.12 1.45 -7.65
C SER A 185 0.70 1.13 -8.90
N GLU A 186 2.02 1.32 -8.85
CA GLU A 186 2.91 1.00 -9.98
C GLU A 186 2.90 -0.51 -10.27
N SER A 187 2.87 -1.36 -9.23
CA SER A 187 2.85 -2.83 -9.40
C SER A 187 1.57 -3.33 -10.07
N LEU A 188 0.43 -2.70 -9.74
CA LEU A 188 -0.87 -3.00 -10.34
C LEU A 188 -0.91 -2.51 -11.78
N GLN A 189 -0.35 -1.32 -12.06
CA GLN A 189 -0.26 -0.80 -13.43
C GLN A 189 0.54 -1.73 -14.34
N GLU A 190 1.70 -2.23 -13.87
CA GLU A 190 2.53 -3.19 -14.60
C GLU A 190 1.76 -4.47 -14.96
N SER A 191 0.83 -4.88 -14.11
CA SER A 191 0.05 -6.12 -14.25
C SER A 191 -1.40 -5.89 -14.67
N SER A 192 -1.67 -4.77 -15.36
CA SER A 192 -2.99 -4.44 -15.93
C SER A 192 -4.12 -4.45 -14.90
N GLY A 193 -3.83 -3.94 -13.71
CA GLY A 193 -4.74 -3.81 -12.58
C GLY A 193 -4.96 -5.08 -11.75
N LYS A 194 -4.24 -6.17 -12.04
CA LYS A 194 -4.30 -7.42 -11.27
C LYS A 194 -3.16 -7.47 -10.26
N LEU A 195 -3.22 -8.42 -9.31
CA LEU A 195 -2.08 -8.69 -8.45
C LEU A 195 -1.06 -9.56 -9.19
N GLY A 196 -0.06 -8.94 -9.83
CA GLY A 196 1.10 -9.63 -10.37
C GLY A 196 2.08 -10.07 -9.28
N LYS A 197 3.21 -10.70 -9.67
CA LYS A 197 4.22 -11.18 -8.71
C LYS A 197 4.74 -10.08 -7.77
N LEU A 198 5.08 -8.90 -8.32
CA LEU A 198 5.58 -7.78 -7.50
C LEU A 198 4.52 -7.31 -6.51
N GLY A 199 3.27 -7.15 -6.94
CA GLY A 199 2.18 -6.77 -6.04
C GLY A 199 1.96 -7.80 -4.93
N SER A 200 1.98 -9.10 -5.24
CA SER A 200 1.85 -10.17 -4.25
C SER A 200 2.99 -10.17 -3.24
N ASP A 201 4.22 -9.95 -3.69
CA ASP A 201 5.41 -9.88 -2.85
C ASP A 201 5.38 -8.63 -1.93
N LEU A 202 4.87 -7.49 -2.42
CA LEU A 202 4.62 -6.28 -1.61
C LEU A 202 3.61 -6.55 -0.48
N ILE A 203 2.46 -7.12 -0.81
CA ILE A 203 1.41 -7.42 0.19
C ILE A 203 1.93 -8.42 1.23
N SER A 204 2.64 -9.44 0.78
CA SER A 204 3.22 -10.45 1.69
C SER A 204 4.24 -9.84 2.64
N SER A 205 5.12 -8.96 2.14
CA SER A 205 6.12 -8.29 2.97
C SER A 205 5.52 -7.27 3.94
N LEU A 206 4.48 -6.53 3.53
CA LEU A 206 3.71 -5.68 4.45
C LEU A 206 3.10 -6.52 5.57
N ALA A 207 2.35 -7.57 5.25
CA ALA A 207 1.71 -8.44 6.24
C ALA A 207 2.72 -9.05 7.24
N MET A 208 3.90 -9.49 6.75
CA MET A 208 4.98 -9.95 7.62
C MET A 208 5.49 -8.85 8.54
N SER A 209 5.71 -7.63 8.02
CA SER A 209 6.21 -6.51 8.82
C SER A 209 5.22 -6.12 9.93
N GLU A 210 3.93 -6.16 9.65
CA GLU A 210 2.90 -5.78 10.63
C GLU A 210 2.73 -6.84 11.71
N ASN A 211 2.82 -8.13 11.35
CA ASN A 211 2.80 -9.21 12.34
C ASN A 211 4.04 -9.16 13.25
N LEU A 212 5.21 -8.81 12.71
CA LEU A 212 6.42 -8.60 13.50
C LEU A 212 6.26 -7.43 14.49
N LEU A 213 5.63 -6.32 14.05
CA LEU A 213 5.34 -5.19 14.93
C LEU A 213 4.36 -5.56 16.04
N ILE A 214 3.30 -6.32 15.74
CA ILE A 214 2.34 -6.80 16.75
C ILE A 214 3.04 -7.71 17.77
N SER A 215 3.95 -8.58 17.33
CA SER A 215 4.68 -9.49 18.24
C SER A 215 5.71 -8.80 19.14
N ALA A 216 6.05 -7.53 18.87
CA ALA A 216 7.04 -6.76 19.60
C ALA A 216 6.44 -5.81 20.66
N LEU A 217 5.10 -5.76 20.76
CA LEU A 217 4.32 -5.01 21.76
C LEU A 217 3.85 -5.92 22.90
#